data_AF-A0A832KGS7-F1
#
_entry.id   AF-A0A832KGS7-F1
#
_cell.length_a   1.000
_cell.length_b   1.000
_cell.length_c   1.000
_cell.angle_alpha   90.00
_cell.angle_beta   90.00
_cell.angle_gamma   90.00
#
_symmetry.space_group_name_H-M   'P 1'
#
loop_
_entity.id
_entity.type
_entity.pdbx_description
1 polymer ?
#
loop_
_entity_poly.entity_id
_entity_poly.type
_entity_poly.pdbx_seq_one_letter_code
_entity_poly.pdbx_strand_id
1 'polypeptide(L)'
;MDLIGGSLGKKGCGAAASLLGASILAASIFIASTYPISLILGLYIMYEPQLGLEYLRHPAQIYFISYMVMLPVPFRVGRASLFASLIVAYFAFLWASARLGLGIRRVVQGARRGVSDLSGNWLLYMPTASGMLLILVSLLQGLQESVGIPTGSISFPNPYGALLSLAYSPVAEEIGFRLTPIGTVTALYLARYGKPGRALLSVLWPDKGKMASGLPTMQGDGLRGVTKPEWIAVAASSAYFGVVHYTAGGGWDVGKISSAALAGAALALIYLWKGIHASILLHWFFNYYSYVWDVAKAVNPQIFAGVESAIYIATIFLGFLGWMQLLWRAYKRFRKKTGSSGPG
;
A
#
# COMPACT_ATOMS: atom_id res chain seq x y z
N MET A 1 -26.13 -3.24 -6.22
CA MET A 1 -25.77 -3.57 -4.83
C MET A 1 -26.37 -4.93 -4.47
N ASP A 2 -25.91 -5.97 -5.17
CA ASP A 2 -26.14 -7.42 -4.89
C ASP A 2 -24.79 -8.15 -4.89
N LEU A 3 -23.72 -7.43 -4.52
CA LEU A 3 -22.34 -7.82 -4.79
C LEU A 3 -21.61 -8.42 -3.58
N ILE A 4 -22.33 -8.67 -2.48
CA ILE A 4 -21.90 -9.53 -1.35
C ILE A 4 -23.01 -10.56 -0.98
N GLY A 5 -24.11 -10.59 -1.74
CA GLY A 5 -25.30 -11.43 -1.46
C GLY A 5 -25.57 -12.50 -2.52
N GLY A 6 -24.59 -12.87 -3.35
CA GLY A 6 -24.72 -14.03 -4.20
C GLY A 6 -24.78 -15.27 -3.33
N SER A 7 -26.01 -15.77 -3.10
CA SER A 7 -26.34 -17.06 -2.50
C SER A 7 -25.40 -18.16 -2.98
N LEU A 8 -24.27 -18.32 -2.29
CA LEU A 8 -23.82 -19.64 -1.91
C LEU A 8 -24.92 -20.11 -0.99
N GLY A 9 -25.75 -21.03 -1.50
CA GLY A 9 -26.83 -21.61 -0.73
C GLY A 9 -26.35 -21.92 0.68
N LYS A 10 -27.22 -21.67 1.67
CA LYS A 10 -27.07 -22.04 3.08
C LYS A 10 -26.98 -23.57 3.25
N LYS A 11 -26.06 -24.23 2.56
CA LYS A 11 -25.73 -25.64 2.67
C LYS A 11 -24.24 -25.70 2.98
N GLY A 12 -23.95 -25.83 4.27
CA GLY A 12 -22.66 -26.20 4.85
C GLY A 12 -21.44 -25.56 4.20
N CYS A 13 -20.98 -24.42 4.70
CA CYS A 13 -19.56 -24.10 4.58
C CYS A 13 -18.80 -25.21 5.33
N GLY A 14 -18.15 -26.12 4.59
CA GLY A 14 -17.38 -27.21 5.19
C GLY A 14 -16.33 -26.67 6.16
N ALA A 15 -15.98 -27.46 7.18
CA ALA A 15 -15.02 -27.09 8.23
C ALA A 15 -13.71 -26.49 7.65
N ALA A 16 -13.24 -27.00 6.50
CA ALA A 16 -12.06 -26.52 5.80
C ALA A 16 -12.17 -25.04 5.33
N ALA A 17 -13.33 -24.59 4.86
CA ALA A 17 -13.52 -23.20 4.42
C ALA A 17 -13.51 -22.22 5.60
N SER A 18 -14.07 -22.64 6.74
CA SER A 18 -14.04 -21.90 7.99
C SER A 18 -12.62 -21.79 8.55
N LEU A 19 -11.88 -22.91 8.54
CA LEU A 19 -10.46 -22.96 8.95
C LEU A 19 -9.60 -22.03 8.10
N LEU A 20 -9.71 -22.09 6.77
CA LEU A 20 -8.96 -21.22 5.86
C LEU A 20 -9.25 -19.73 6.10
N GLY A 21 -10.53 -19.37 6.26
CA GLY A 21 -10.93 -17.99 6.58
C GLY A 21 -10.35 -17.51 7.92
N ALA A 22 -10.33 -18.39 8.93
CA ALA A 22 -9.73 -18.10 10.22
C ALA A 22 -8.20 -17.93 10.12
N SER A 23 -7.51 -18.77 9.36
CA SER A 23 -6.06 -18.66 9.14
C SER A 23 -5.68 -17.36 8.43
N ILE A 24 -6.43 -16.98 7.39
CA ILE A 24 -6.24 -15.71 6.67
C ILE A 24 -6.41 -14.52 7.63
N LEU A 25 -7.47 -14.52 8.44
CA LEU A 25 -7.71 -13.47 9.42
C LEU A 25 -6.60 -13.43 10.49
N ALA A 26 -6.18 -14.59 10.99
CA ALA A 26 -5.14 -14.69 12.01
C ALA A 26 -3.80 -14.14 11.48
N ALA A 27 -3.38 -14.53 10.28
CA ALA A 27 -2.18 -14.00 9.64
C ALA A 27 -2.28 -12.48 9.40
N SER A 28 -3.46 -11.99 8.99
CA SER A 28 -3.69 -10.55 8.78
C SER A 28 -3.62 -9.77 10.09
N ILE A 29 -4.22 -10.28 11.17
CA ILE A 29 -4.14 -9.68 12.51
C ILE A 29 -2.71 -9.71 13.04
N PHE A 30 -1.99 -10.81 12.84
CA PHE A 30 -0.60 -10.94 13.23
C PHE A 30 0.26 -9.86 12.57
N ILE A 31 0.22 -9.71 11.23
CA ILE A 31 1.00 -8.67 10.55
C ILE A 31 0.51 -7.28 11.00
N ALA A 32 -0.80 -7.04 11.05
CA ALA A 32 -1.33 -5.75 11.45
C ALA A 32 -0.94 -5.32 12.87
N SER A 33 -0.78 -6.26 13.81
CA SER A 33 -0.33 -5.94 15.18
C SER A 33 1.15 -5.55 15.23
N THR A 34 1.97 -6.00 14.27
CA THR A 34 3.37 -5.61 14.18
C THR A 34 3.58 -4.20 13.64
N TYR A 35 2.60 -3.58 12.99
CA TYR A 35 2.71 -2.21 12.47
C TYR A 35 3.00 -1.17 13.56
N PRO A 36 2.21 -1.03 14.64
CA PRO A 36 2.55 -0.11 15.72
C PRO A 36 3.86 -0.48 16.43
N ILE A 37 4.18 -1.78 16.53
CA ILE A 37 5.44 -2.26 17.11
C ILE A 37 6.63 -1.74 16.29
N SER A 38 6.57 -1.79 14.96
CA SER A 38 7.62 -1.29 14.07
C SER A 38 7.87 0.22 14.21
N LEU A 39 6.83 1.00 14.54
CA LEU A 39 6.95 2.43 14.80
C LEU A 39 7.67 2.69 16.13
N ILE A 40 7.30 1.96 17.19
CA ILE A 40 7.98 2.02 18.50
C ILE A 40 9.43 1.55 18.38
N LEU A 41 9.66 0.50 17.60
CA LEU A 41 10.98 -0.07 17.37
C LEU A 41 11.90 0.91 16.66
N GLY A 42 11.43 1.65 15.65
CA GLY A 42 12.25 2.68 15.03
C GLY A 42 12.50 3.89 15.94
N LEU A 43 11.57 4.25 16.83
CA LEU A 43 11.88 5.23 17.88
C LEU A 43 13.01 4.72 18.79
N TYR A 44 12.93 3.47 19.24
CA TYR A 44 13.99 2.85 20.05
C TYR A 44 15.34 2.86 19.32
N ILE A 45 15.38 2.39 18.06
CA ILE A 45 16.61 2.34 17.25
C ILE A 45 17.19 3.75 17.00
N MET A 46 16.35 4.77 16.84
CA MET A 46 16.82 6.13 16.53
C MET A 46 17.23 6.93 17.77
N TYR A 47 16.59 6.70 18.93
CA TYR A 47 16.78 7.52 20.13
C TYR A 47 17.57 6.85 21.26
N GLU A 48 17.79 5.54 21.22
CA GLU A 48 18.54 4.85 22.27
C GLU A 48 20.05 4.78 21.99
N PRO A 49 20.52 4.29 20.83
CA PRO A 49 21.95 4.22 20.54
C PRO A 49 22.57 5.61 20.42
N GLN A 50 23.78 5.80 20.94
CA GLN A 50 24.48 7.10 20.86
C GLN A 50 24.62 7.61 19.43
N LEU A 51 24.88 6.70 18.48
CA LEU A 51 25.00 7.02 17.05
C LEU A 51 23.67 7.49 16.43
N GLY A 52 22.54 6.94 16.87
CA GLY A 52 21.22 7.37 16.43
C GLY A 52 20.92 8.79 16.92
N LEU A 53 21.18 9.06 18.20
CA LEU A 53 21.04 10.40 18.79
C LEU A 53 21.95 11.43 18.11
N GLU A 54 23.20 11.06 17.82
CA GLU A 54 24.13 11.91 17.08
C GLU A 54 23.58 12.26 15.69
N TYR A 55 23.09 11.27 14.94
CA TYR A 55 22.46 11.49 13.65
C TYR A 55 21.27 12.47 13.74
N LEU A 56 20.45 12.36 14.79
CA LEU A 56 19.26 13.18 15.02
C LEU A 56 19.54 14.64 15.40
N ARG A 57 20.72 14.95 15.94
CA ARG A 57 21.11 16.32 16.35
C ARG A 57 21.27 17.29 15.18
N HIS A 58 21.53 16.78 13.99
CA HIS A 58 21.75 17.61 12.81
C HIS A 58 20.44 17.94 12.09
N PRO A 59 20.35 19.12 11.46
CA PRO A 59 19.23 19.43 10.59
C PRO A 59 19.32 18.68 9.25
N ALA A 60 18.19 18.47 8.60
CA ALA A 60 18.08 17.90 7.26
C ALA A 60 17.50 18.92 6.28
N GLN A 61 18.05 18.94 5.06
CA GLN A 61 17.38 19.52 3.91
C GLN A 61 16.30 18.54 3.45
N ILE A 62 15.05 18.99 3.41
CA ILE A 62 13.95 18.18 2.90
C ILE A 62 13.49 18.72 1.54
N TYR A 63 12.84 17.85 0.78
CA TYR A 63 12.34 18.17 -0.55
C TYR A 63 10.85 17.86 -0.62
N PHE A 64 10.07 18.87 -0.94
CA PHE A 64 8.65 18.70 -1.19
C PHE A 64 8.45 18.23 -2.63
N ILE A 65 7.72 17.14 -2.81
CA ILE A 65 7.38 16.63 -4.15
C ILE A 65 5.92 16.98 -4.43
N SER A 66 5.69 17.71 -5.51
CA SER A 66 4.35 18.13 -5.95
C SER A 66 4.28 18.12 -7.47
N TYR A 67 3.21 17.54 -8.02
CA TYR A 67 3.07 17.35 -9.47
C TYR A 67 4.33 16.73 -10.10
N MET A 68 4.90 15.75 -9.40
CA MET A 68 6.11 15.03 -9.80
C MET A 68 7.37 15.92 -9.92
N VAL A 69 7.33 17.14 -9.40
CA VAL A 69 8.46 18.07 -9.30
C VAL A 69 8.97 18.09 -7.87
N MET A 70 10.29 17.94 -7.72
CA MET A 70 10.99 17.97 -6.43
C MET A 70 11.51 19.38 -6.17
N LEU A 71 11.05 20.01 -5.09
CA LEU A 71 11.41 21.37 -4.71
C LEU A 71 12.09 21.36 -3.33
N PRO A 72 13.29 21.97 -3.17
CA PRO A 72 13.90 22.10 -1.86
C PRO A 72 13.05 23.02 -0.98
N VAL A 73 12.77 22.59 0.25
CA VAL A 73 12.11 23.47 1.23
C VAL A 73 13.12 24.55 1.67
N PRO A 74 12.75 25.83 1.72
CA PRO A 74 13.72 26.94 1.91
C PRO A 74 14.33 27.00 3.32
N PHE A 75 13.94 26.10 4.22
CA PHE A 75 14.48 25.97 5.56
C PHE A 75 14.82 24.51 5.85
N ARG A 76 15.80 24.31 6.72
CA ARG A 76 16.16 22.97 7.21
C ARG A 76 15.28 22.59 8.39
N VAL A 77 14.99 21.31 8.51
CA VAL A 77 14.15 20.76 9.59
C VAL A 77 15.01 19.89 10.50
N GLY A 78 14.81 19.97 11.82
CA GLY A 78 15.46 19.08 12.76
C GLY A 78 15.10 17.62 12.47
N ARG A 79 16.10 16.74 12.34
CA ARG A 79 15.87 15.31 12.04
C ARG A 79 15.03 14.63 13.13
N ALA A 80 15.27 14.96 14.40
CA ALA A 80 14.47 14.46 15.53
C ALA A 80 12.99 14.81 15.39
N SER A 81 12.66 16.09 15.21
CA SER A 81 11.27 16.55 15.06
C SER A 81 10.60 16.00 13.81
N LEU A 82 11.34 15.89 12.70
CA LEU A 82 10.84 15.31 11.46
C LEU A 82 10.48 13.83 11.67
N PHE A 83 11.40 13.04 12.22
CA PHE A 83 11.17 11.62 12.46
C PHE A 83 9.99 11.40 13.42
N ALA A 84 9.94 12.12 14.54
CA ALA A 84 8.84 12.02 15.50
C ALA A 84 7.48 12.38 14.85
N SER A 85 7.45 13.41 14.01
CA SER A 85 6.24 13.83 13.30
C SER A 85 5.78 12.78 12.28
N LEU A 86 6.71 12.13 11.58
CA LEU A 86 6.41 11.00 10.69
C LEU A 86 5.81 9.82 11.47
N ILE A 87 6.38 9.47 12.62
CA ILE A 87 5.84 8.40 13.47
C ILE A 87 4.41 8.71 13.92
N VAL A 88 4.14 9.94 14.38
CA VAL A 88 2.78 10.38 14.73
C VAL A 88 1.84 10.31 13.53
N ALA A 89 2.28 10.74 12.35
CA ALA A 89 1.50 10.65 11.13
C ALA A 89 1.16 9.19 10.77
N TYR A 90 2.11 8.27 10.90
CA TYR A 90 1.87 6.84 10.65
C TYR A 90 0.90 6.22 11.65
N PHE A 91 0.98 6.57 12.93
CA PHE A 91 -0.05 6.17 13.90
C PHE A 91 -1.44 6.69 13.52
N ALA A 92 -1.53 7.96 13.06
CA ALA A 92 -2.79 8.53 12.60
C ALA A 92 -3.32 7.82 11.34
N PHE A 93 -2.45 7.44 10.39
CA PHE A 93 -2.84 6.68 9.21
C PHE A 93 -3.31 5.26 9.58
N LEU A 94 -2.60 4.54 10.45
CA LEU A 94 -3.02 3.22 10.94
C LEU A 94 -4.37 3.31 11.66
N TRP A 95 -4.56 4.34 12.48
CA TRP A 95 -5.85 4.59 13.14
C TRP A 95 -6.96 4.87 12.14
N ALA A 96 -6.71 5.71 11.13
CA ALA A 96 -7.66 5.96 10.05
C ALA A 96 -8.00 4.65 9.32
N SER A 97 -7.02 3.79 9.02
CA SER A 97 -7.25 2.50 8.37
C SER A 97 -8.03 1.50 9.22
N ALA A 98 -7.91 1.59 10.54
CA ALA A 98 -8.70 0.78 11.47
C ALA A 98 -10.17 1.25 11.53
N ARG A 99 -10.40 2.56 11.42
CA ARG A 99 -11.71 3.21 11.61
C ARG A 99 -12.52 3.38 10.34
N LEU A 100 -11.86 3.59 9.19
CA LEU A 100 -12.52 3.83 7.92
C LEU A 100 -12.92 2.50 7.26
N GLY A 101 -14.21 2.37 6.91
CA GLY A 101 -14.76 1.17 6.27
C GLY A 101 -15.56 0.29 7.24
N LEU A 102 -15.49 -1.04 7.05
CA LEU A 102 -16.08 -2.00 7.96
C LEU A 102 -15.29 -2.03 9.26
N GLY A 103 -15.97 -1.95 10.41
CA GLY A 103 -15.31 -2.10 11.71
C GLY A 103 -14.69 -3.49 11.88
N ILE A 104 -13.50 -3.55 12.49
CA ILE A 104 -12.73 -4.78 12.75
C ILE A 104 -13.60 -5.89 13.33
N ARG A 105 -14.46 -5.58 14.31
CA ARG A 105 -15.40 -6.54 14.92
C ARG A 105 -16.31 -7.21 13.91
N ARG A 106 -16.83 -6.46 12.92
CA ARG A 106 -17.71 -7.01 11.87
C ARG A 106 -16.94 -7.93 10.94
N VAL A 107 -15.70 -7.57 10.60
CA VAL A 107 -14.82 -8.42 9.77
C VAL A 107 -14.52 -9.75 10.48
N VAL A 108 -14.17 -9.69 11.77
CA VAL A 108 -13.92 -10.88 12.61
C VAL A 108 -15.16 -11.77 12.74
N GLN A 109 -16.34 -11.18 12.98
CA GLN A 109 -17.59 -11.93 13.02
C GLN A 109 -17.94 -12.56 11.66
N GLY A 110 -17.65 -11.87 10.56
CA GLY A 110 -17.79 -12.40 9.20
C GLY A 110 -16.89 -13.62 8.97
N ALA A 111 -15.64 -13.58 9.44
CA ALA A 111 -14.69 -14.70 9.32
C ALA A 111 -15.20 -15.96 10.02
N ARG A 112 -15.72 -15.81 11.25
CA ARG A 112 -16.32 -16.93 12.01
C ARG A 112 -17.51 -17.58 11.31
N ARG A 113 -18.17 -16.84 10.40
CA ARG A 113 -19.30 -17.31 9.60
C ARG A 113 -18.88 -17.79 8.20
N GLY A 114 -17.58 -17.79 7.89
CA GLY A 114 -17.05 -18.17 6.57
C GLY A 114 -17.20 -17.10 5.48
N VAL A 115 -17.53 -15.85 5.84
CA VAL A 115 -17.84 -14.75 4.90
C VAL A 115 -17.04 -13.48 5.22
N SER A 116 -15.76 -13.60 5.58
CA SER A 116 -14.95 -12.40 5.87
C SER A 116 -14.59 -11.66 4.59
N ASP A 117 -15.08 -10.43 4.47
CA ASP A 117 -14.57 -9.45 3.54
C ASP A 117 -13.48 -8.59 4.23
N LEU A 118 -12.25 -9.09 4.23
CA LEU A 118 -11.10 -8.34 4.76
C LEU A 118 -10.97 -6.97 4.07
N SER A 119 -11.28 -6.91 2.77
CA SER A 119 -11.16 -5.69 1.96
C SER A 119 -12.02 -4.54 2.46
N GLY A 120 -13.04 -4.83 3.28
CA GLY A 120 -13.84 -3.84 3.96
C GLY A 120 -13.08 -3.01 5.01
N ASN A 121 -11.96 -3.50 5.55
CA ASN A 121 -11.12 -2.79 6.53
C ASN A 121 -9.66 -2.74 6.04
N TRP A 122 -9.13 -1.55 5.78
CA TRP A 122 -7.79 -1.45 5.18
C TRP A 122 -6.69 -1.99 6.10
N LEU A 123 -6.77 -1.76 7.42
CA LEU A 123 -5.76 -2.27 8.34
C LEU A 123 -5.62 -3.81 8.26
N LEU A 124 -6.74 -4.51 8.05
CA LEU A 124 -6.74 -5.98 7.92
C LEU A 124 -6.48 -6.47 6.50
N TYR A 125 -6.74 -5.66 5.48
CA TYR A 125 -6.51 -6.05 4.08
C TYR A 125 -5.12 -5.70 3.56
N MET A 126 -4.50 -4.67 4.13
CA MET A 126 -3.17 -4.20 3.76
C MET A 126 -2.12 -5.33 3.73
N PRO A 127 -2.03 -6.26 4.71
CA PRO A 127 -1.11 -7.38 4.64
C PRO A 127 -1.24 -8.22 3.34
N THR A 128 -2.47 -8.49 2.92
CA THR A 128 -2.75 -9.19 1.66
C THR A 128 -2.33 -8.37 0.45
N ALA A 129 -2.66 -7.06 0.43
CA ALA A 129 -2.28 -6.17 -0.67
C ALA A 129 -0.75 -6.05 -0.80
N SER A 130 -0.05 -5.89 0.33
CA SER A 130 1.41 -5.90 0.41
C SER A 130 2.00 -7.20 -0.10
N GLY A 131 1.49 -8.35 0.34
CA GLY A 131 1.96 -9.66 -0.14
C GLY A 131 1.73 -9.87 -1.64
N MET A 132 0.57 -9.47 -2.15
CA MET A 132 0.28 -9.57 -3.59
C MET A 132 1.25 -8.71 -4.41
N LEU A 133 1.48 -7.47 -3.97
CA LEU A 133 2.39 -6.55 -4.66
C LEU A 133 3.85 -7.01 -4.55
N LEU A 134 4.27 -7.51 -3.38
CA LEU A 134 5.61 -8.06 -3.16
C LEU A 134 5.90 -9.21 -4.13
N ILE A 135 5.01 -10.21 -4.20
CA ILE A 135 5.14 -11.34 -5.12
C ILE A 135 5.25 -10.85 -6.57
N LEU A 136 4.42 -9.89 -6.96
CA LEU A 136 4.40 -9.41 -8.33
C LEU A 136 5.68 -8.64 -8.71
N VAL A 137 6.16 -7.78 -7.81
CA VAL A 137 7.42 -7.03 -7.99
C VAL A 137 8.61 -7.99 -8.03
N SER A 138 8.69 -8.94 -7.10
CA SER A 138 9.76 -9.94 -7.06
C SER A 138 9.76 -10.86 -8.27
N LEU A 139 8.58 -11.28 -8.75
CA LEU A 139 8.46 -12.06 -9.98
C LEU A 139 8.96 -11.27 -11.20
N LEU A 140 8.55 -10.00 -11.33
CA LEU A 140 8.98 -9.15 -12.44
C LEU A 140 10.50 -8.95 -12.43
N GLN A 141 11.07 -8.63 -11.26
CA GLN A 141 12.52 -8.44 -11.11
C GLN A 141 13.28 -9.74 -11.41
N GLY A 142 12.83 -10.88 -10.89
CA GLY A 142 13.46 -12.17 -11.19
C GLY A 142 13.41 -12.54 -12.68
N LEU A 143 12.32 -12.21 -13.38
CA LEU A 143 12.22 -12.38 -14.83
C LEU A 143 13.12 -11.43 -15.62
N GLN A 144 13.33 -10.20 -15.14
CA GLN A 144 14.24 -9.24 -15.75
C GLN A 144 15.69 -9.67 -15.56
N GLU A 145 16.06 -10.06 -14.34
CA GLU A 145 17.41 -10.48 -13.99
C GLU A 145 17.80 -11.77 -14.71
N SER A 146 16.86 -12.70 -14.95
CA SER A 146 17.13 -13.92 -15.71
C SER A 146 17.49 -13.69 -17.18
N VAL A 147 17.18 -12.52 -17.73
CA VAL A 147 17.57 -12.08 -19.09
C VAL A 147 18.61 -10.96 -19.08
N GLY A 148 19.26 -10.72 -17.93
CA GLY A 148 20.37 -9.77 -17.80
C GLY A 148 19.97 -8.31 -17.65
N ILE A 149 18.73 -8.01 -17.23
CA ILE A 149 18.27 -6.65 -16.92
C ILE A 149 18.38 -6.43 -15.40
N PRO A 150 19.43 -5.76 -14.89
CA PRO A 150 19.64 -5.63 -13.45
C PRO A 150 18.65 -4.66 -12.82
N THR A 151 18.17 -4.99 -11.61
CA THR A 151 17.35 -4.10 -10.79
C THR A 151 18.18 -3.08 -10.02
N GLY A 152 19.39 -3.47 -9.62
CA GLY A 152 20.22 -2.70 -8.69
C GLY A 152 19.65 -2.70 -7.26
N SER A 153 20.26 -1.91 -6.38
CA SER A 153 19.83 -1.76 -4.99
C SER A 153 20.33 -0.44 -4.41
N ILE A 154 19.53 0.18 -3.54
CA ILE A 154 20.02 1.31 -2.75
C ILE A 154 20.96 0.79 -1.66
N SER A 155 22.18 1.32 -1.63
CA SER A 155 23.09 1.17 -0.48
C SER A 155 23.04 2.43 0.36
N PHE A 156 22.73 2.28 1.64
CA PHE A 156 22.74 3.39 2.58
C PHE A 156 24.04 3.36 3.39
N PRO A 157 24.81 4.47 3.44
CA PRO A 157 26.03 4.54 4.25
C PRO A 157 25.75 4.45 5.77
N ASN A 158 24.54 4.81 6.18
CA ASN A 158 24.15 4.90 7.58
C ASN A 158 22.68 4.40 7.75
N PRO A 159 22.44 3.39 8.61
CA PRO A 159 21.09 2.85 8.83
C PRO A 159 20.11 3.86 9.44
N TYR A 160 20.58 4.82 10.23
CA TYR A 160 19.73 5.88 10.79
C TYR A 160 19.29 6.87 9.70
N GLY A 161 20.18 7.16 8.75
CA GLY A 161 19.86 7.95 7.57
C GLY A 161 18.86 7.25 6.66
N ALA A 162 19.04 5.95 6.47
CA ALA A 162 18.11 5.11 5.75
C ALA A 162 16.72 5.09 6.42
N LEU A 163 16.65 4.87 7.73
CA LEU A 163 15.38 4.85 8.48
C LEU A 163 14.61 6.16 8.32
N LEU A 164 15.28 7.31 8.47
CA LEU A 164 14.62 8.61 8.27
C LEU A 164 14.19 8.80 6.81
N SER A 165 15.05 8.47 5.85
CA SER A 165 14.76 8.61 4.42
C SER A 165 13.58 7.74 4.00
N LEU A 166 13.55 6.49 4.43
CA LEU A 166 12.51 5.50 4.12
C LEU A 166 11.22 5.73 4.91
N ALA A 167 11.27 6.43 6.05
CA ALA A 167 10.09 6.96 6.73
C ALA A 167 9.52 8.21 6.03
N TYR A 168 10.38 9.04 5.44
CA TYR A 168 9.96 10.28 4.79
C TYR A 168 9.42 10.04 3.38
N SER A 169 10.11 9.21 2.59
CA SER A 169 9.83 9.05 1.17
C SER A 169 8.40 8.59 0.84
N PRO A 170 7.74 7.67 1.57
CA PRO A 170 6.36 7.31 1.28
C PRO A 170 5.41 8.50 1.39
N VAL A 171 5.63 9.41 2.35
CA VAL A 171 4.77 10.59 2.48
C VAL A 171 5.02 11.55 1.32
N ALA A 172 6.28 11.90 1.05
CA ALA A 172 6.64 12.85 -0.01
C ALA A 172 6.23 12.34 -1.40
N GLU A 173 6.54 11.08 -1.71
CA GLU A 173 6.27 10.49 -3.02
C GLU A 173 4.78 10.24 -3.26
N GLU A 174 4.01 9.85 -2.25
CA GLU A 174 2.55 9.72 -2.42
C GLU A 174 1.88 11.09 -2.59
N ILE A 175 2.39 12.15 -1.96
CA ILE A 175 1.91 13.51 -2.22
C ILE A 175 2.23 13.92 -3.67
N GLY A 176 3.48 13.74 -4.10
CA GLY A 176 3.98 14.22 -5.38
C GLY A 176 3.46 13.47 -6.61
N PHE A 177 3.24 12.16 -6.48
CA PHE A 177 2.85 11.31 -7.61
C PHE A 177 1.38 10.87 -7.56
N ARG A 178 0.70 10.93 -6.40
CA ARG A 178 -0.70 10.48 -6.30
C ARG A 178 -1.62 11.63 -5.95
N LEU A 179 -1.47 12.19 -4.75
CA LEU A 179 -2.36 13.22 -4.22
C LEU A 179 -2.45 14.44 -5.14
N THR A 180 -1.33 14.93 -5.64
CA THR A 180 -1.32 16.12 -6.49
C THR A 180 -1.78 15.83 -7.92
N PRO A 181 -1.16 14.94 -8.73
CA PRO A 181 -1.61 14.77 -10.12
C PRO A 181 -2.96 14.04 -10.24
N ILE A 182 -3.16 12.93 -9.54
CA ILE A 182 -4.37 12.11 -9.66
C ILE A 182 -5.52 12.73 -8.85
N GLY A 183 -5.21 13.25 -7.66
CA GLY A 183 -6.21 13.93 -6.82
C GLY A 183 -6.77 15.20 -7.46
N THR A 184 -5.92 16.01 -8.10
CA THR A 184 -6.39 17.18 -8.86
C THR A 184 -7.27 16.77 -10.04
N VAL A 185 -6.88 15.75 -10.80
CA VAL A 185 -7.72 15.22 -11.90
C VAL A 185 -9.08 14.76 -11.38
N THR A 186 -9.10 14.06 -10.24
CA THR A 186 -10.33 13.61 -9.60
C THR A 186 -11.18 14.80 -9.16
N ALA A 187 -10.58 15.79 -8.50
CA ALA A 187 -11.26 16.99 -8.04
C ALA A 187 -11.89 17.79 -9.19
N LEU A 188 -11.17 17.96 -10.30
CA LEU A 188 -11.67 18.61 -11.50
C LEU A 188 -12.82 17.82 -12.14
N TYR A 189 -12.71 16.49 -12.18
CA TYR A 189 -13.79 15.62 -12.65
C TYR A 189 -15.06 15.79 -11.81
N LEU A 190 -14.94 15.80 -10.47
CA LEU A 190 -16.07 16.04 -9.56
C LEU A 190 -16.63 17.46 -9.68
N ALA A 191 -15.80 18.48 -9.87
CA ALA A 191 -16.25 19.84 -10.07
C ALA A 191 -17.07 19.98 -11.36
N ARG A 192 -16.74 19.21 -12.40
CA ARG A 192 -17.43 19.26 -13.69
C ARG A 192 -18.70 18.40 -13.76
N TYR A 193 -18.65 17.20 -13.20
CA TYR A 193 -19.67 16.15 -13.40
C TYR A 193 -20.34 15.66 -12.11
N GLY A 194 -19.86 16.11 -10.94
CA GLY A 194 -20.34 15.68 -9.64
C GLY A 194 -20.80 16.85 -8.78
N LYS A 195 -20.50 16.80 -7.48
CA LYS A 195 -20.80 17.87 -6.52
C LYS A 195 -19.55 18.71 -6.25
N PRO A 196 -19.47 19.98 -6.72
CA PRO A 196 -18.27 20.82 -6.58
C PRO A 196 -17.78 20.96 -5.13
N GLY A 197 -18.70 21.08 -4.17
CA GLY A 197 -18.35 21.17 -2.73
C GLY A 197 -17.65 19.94 -2.15
N ARG A 198 -17.51 18.84 -2.93
CA ARG A 198 -16.78 17.64 -2.54
C ARG A 198 -15.44 17.48 -3.25
N ALA A 199 -15.10 18.36 -4.20
CA ALA A 199 -13.88 18.26 -5.02
C ALA A 199 -12.59 18.30 -4.18
N LEU A 200 -12.49 19.18 -3.18
CA LEU A 200 -11.30 19.22 -2.33
C LEU A 200 -11.15 17.96 -1.46
N LEU A 201 -12.24 17.44 -0.93
CA LEU A 201 -12.21 16.21 -0.12
C LEU A 201 -11.88 14.97 -0.96
N SER A 202 -12.21 14.98 -2.26
CA SER A 202 -11.86 13.88 -3.15
C SER A 202 -10.36 13.78 -3.44
N VAL A 203 -9.59 14.84 -3.18
CA VAL A 203 -8.12 14.78 -3.24
C VAL A 203 -7.57 13.83 -2.17
N LEU A 204 -8.22 13.75 -1.00
CA LEU A 204 -7.82 12.85 0.08
C LEU A 204 -8.49 11.48 -0.02
N TRP A 205 -9.76 11.44 -0.43
CA TRP A 205 -10.57 10.23 -0.59
C TRP A 205 -11.36 10.22 -1.90
N PRO A 206 -10.71 9.90 -3.03
CA PRO A 206 -11.33 9.90 -4.37
C PRO A 206 -12.65 9.13 -4.43
N ASP A 207 -12.64 7.88 -3.98
CA ASP A 207 -13.81 7.00 -4.03
C ASP A 207 -15.01 7.54 -3.25
N LYS A 208 -14.77 8.08 -2.04
CA LYS A 208 -15.83 8.66 -1.21
C LYS A 208 -16.40 9.93 -1.83
N GLY A 209 -15.56 10.75 -2.45
CA GLY A 209 -15.99 11.93 -3.20
C GLY A 209 -16.90 11.56 -4.38
N LYS A 210 -16.49 10.55 -5.16
CA LYS A 210 -17.29 10.01 -6.28
C LYS A 210 -18.61 9.42 -5.78
N MET A 211 -18.56 8.59 -4.74
CA MET A 211 -19.75 7.99 -4.12
C MET A 211 -20.76 9.06 -3.67
N ALA A 212 -20.30 10.10 -2.97
CA ALA A 212 -21.16 11.19 -2.49
C ALA A 212 -21.78 12.02 -3.63
N SER A 213 -21.17 11.96 -4.82
CA SER A 213 -21.63 12.61 -6.04
C SER A 213 -22.47 11.70 -6.94
N GLY A 214 -22.71 10.44 -6.55
CA GLY A 214 -23.44 9.45 -7.36
C GLY A 214 -22.66 8.97 -8.60
N LEU A 215 -21.34 9.17 -8.61
CA LEU A 215 -20.46 8.78 -9.72
C LEU A 215 -19.94 7.34 -9.52
N PRO A 216 -19.52 6.65 -10.59
CA PRO A 216 -18.91 5.32 -10.51
C PRO A 216 -17.71 5.29 -9.56
N THR A 217 -17.58 4.20 -8.79
CA THR A 217 -16.55 4.06 -7.75
C THR A 217 -15.78 2.76 -7.91
N MET A 218 -14.54 2.71 -7.43
CA MET A 218 -13.79 1.47 -7.35
C MET A 218 -14.42 0.49 -6.36
N GLN A 219 -15.01 0.98 -5.26
CA GLN A 219 -15.69 0.10 -4.31
C GLN A 219 -16.94 -0.57 -4.91
N GLY A 220 -17.72 0.13 -5.75
CA GLY A 220 -18.93 -0.40 -6.37
C GLY A 220 -18.70 -1.10 -7.71
N ASP A 221 -17.90 -0.48 -8.58
CA ASP A 221 -17.75 -0.84 -10.00
C ASP A 221 -16.39 -1.48 -10.33
N GLY A 222 -15.50 -1.59 -9.34
CA GLY A 222 -14.13 -2.08 -9.52
C GLY A 222 -13.34 -1.18 -10.47
N LEU A 223 -12.53 -1.77 -11.36
CA LEU A 223 -11.72 -1.01 -12.32
C LEU A 223 -12.56 -0.15 -13.30
N ARG A 224 -13.87 -0.45 -13.46
CA ARG A 224 -14.78 0.38 -14.26
C ARG A 224 -15.15 1.70 -13.58
N GLY A 225 -14.92 1.82 -12.27
CA GLY A 225 -15.11 3.05 -11.51
C GLY A 225 -13.96 4.04 -11.66
N VAL A 226 -12.88 3.66 -12.35
CA VAL A 226 -11.78 4.56 -12.71
C VAL A 226 -12.11 5.21 -14.06
N THR A 227 -12.20 6.53 -14.05
CA THR A 227 -12.52 7.36 -15.21
C THR A 227 -11.35 7.40 -16.20
N LYS A 228 -11.62 7.78 -17.46
CA LYS A 228 -10.55 7.91 -18.46
C LYS A 228 -9.46 8.92 -18.05
N PRO A 229 -9.79 10.12 -17.53
CA PRO A 229 -8.77 11.05 -17.05
C PRO A 229 -7.94 10.48 -15.89
N GLU A 230 -8.57 9.78 -14.94
CA GLU A 230 -7.85 9.10 -13.85
C GLU A 230 -6.90 8.03 -14.41
N TRP A 231 -7.31 7.22 -15.39
CA TRP A 231 -6.44 6.22 -16.02
C TRP A 231 -5.22 6.84 -16.70
N ILE A 232 -5.39 7.96 -17.40
CA ILE A 232 -4.28 8.69 -18.02
C ILE A 232 -3.32 9.19 -16.94
N ALA A 233 -3.85 9.77 -15.86
CA ALA A 233 -3.05 10.26 -14.74
C ALA A 233 -2.31 9.12 -14.01
N VAL A 234 -2.97 7.97 -13.81
CA VAL A 234 -2.36 6.75 -13.24
C VAL A 234 -1.21 6.28 -14.11
N ALA A 235 -1.42 6.15 -15.43
CA ALA A 235 -0.39 5.68 -16.35
C ALA A 235 0.82 6.63 -16.40
N ALA A 236 0.58 7.94 -16.57
CA ALA A 236 1.62 8.95 -16.64
C ALA A 236 2.43 9.03 -15.33
N SER A 237 1.72 9.08 -14.19
CA SER A 237 2.36 9.12 -12.88
C SER A 237 3.20 7.89 -12.60
N SER A 238 2.67 6.69 -12.90
CA SER A 238 3.35 5.43 -12.64
C SER A 238 4.59 5.27 -13.52
N ALA A 239 4.50 5.62 -14.80
CA ALA A 239 5.64 5.59 -15.71
C ALA A 239 6.74 6.55 -15.23
N TYR A 240 6.38 7.79 -14.88
CA TYR A 240 7.34 8.76 -14.39
C TYR A 240 7.94 8.36 -13.04
N PHE A 241 7.14 7.78 -12.14
CA PHE A 241 7.61 7.19 -10.88
C PHE A 241 8.69 6.13 -11.11
N GLY A 242 8.51 5.26 -12.11
CA GLY A 242 9.52 4.29 -12.52
C GLY A 242 10.80 4.93 -13.04
N VAL A 243 10.69 5.93 -13.92
CA VAL A 243 11.84 6.64 -14.50
C VAL A 243 12.67 7.34 -13.41
N VAL A 244 12.04 8.07 -12.49
CA VAL A 244 12.78 8.79 -11.45
C VAL A 244 13.51 7.86 -10.50
N HIS A 245 13.01 6.64 -10.28
CA HIS A 245 13.70 5.66 -9.43
C HIS A 245 15.04 5.23 -10.03
N TYR A 246 15.15 5.20 -11.36
CA TYR A 246 16.41 4.96 -12.04
C TYR A 246 17.28 6.22 -12.09
N THR A 247 16.72 7.36 -12.49
CA THR A 247 17.51 8.58 -12.73
C THR A 247 17.90 9.35 -11.47
N ALA A 248 17.31 9.05 -10.31
CA ALA A 248 17.65 9.71 -9.04
C ALA A 248 19.05 9.38 -8.51
N GLY A 249 19.75 8.40 -9.11
CA GLY A 249 21.14 8.07 -8.75
C GLY A 249 21.31 7.37 -7.40
N GLY A 250 20.24 6.76 -6.87
CA GLY A 250 20.25 6.07 -5.57
C GLY A 250 20.86 4.66 -5.58
N GLY A 251 21.35 4.17 -6.72
CA GLY A 251 21.87 2.80 -6.88
C GLY A 251 20.91 1.81 -7.54
N TRP A 252 19.74 2.26 -7.97
CA TRP A 252 18.84 1.46 -8.81
C TRP A 252 19.31 1.44 -10.27
N ASP A 253 19.15 0.29 -10.92
CA ASP A 253 19.46 0.09 -12.34
C ASP A 253 18.20 0.11 -13.21
N VAL A 254 18.39 -0.02 -14.52
CA VAL A 254 17.33 0.06 -15.54
C VAL A 254 16.16 -0.89 -15.29
N GLY A 255 16.40 -2.06 -14.69
CA GLY A 255 15.35 -3.02 -14.32
C GLY A 255 14.35 -2.44 -13.33
N LYS A 256 14.76 -1.51 -12.48
CA LYS A 256 13.89 -0.85 -11.50
C LYS A 256 12.76 -0.05 -12.13
N ILE A 257 12.93 0.45 -13.36
CA ILE A 257 11.93 1.30 -14.02
C ILE A 257 10.57 0.59 -14.09
N SER A 258 10.54 -0.65 -14.57
CA SER A 258 9.30 -1.39 -14.76
C SER A 258 8.68 -1.81 -13.41
N SER A 259 9.50 -2.24 -12.44
CA SER A 259 9.00 -2.70 -11.14
C SER A 259 8.54 -1.56 -10.25
N ALA A 260 9.21 -0.41 -10.28
CA ALA A 260 8.76 0.81 -9.65
C ALA A 260 7.50 1.36 -10.34
N ALA A 261 7.41 1.35 -11.68
CA ALA A 261 6.18 1.76 -12.38
C ALA A 261 4.98 0.86 -12.04
N LEU A 262 5.20 -0.46 -11.97
CA LEU A 262 4.19 -1.42 -11.55
C LEU A 262 3.70 -1.14 -10.12
N ALA A 263 4.63 -0.94 -9.17
CA ALA A 263 4.29 -0.56 -7.81
C ALA A 263 3.58 0.80 -7.76
N GLY A 264 4.01 1.75 -8.61
CA GLY A 264 3.39 3.04 -8.83
C GLY A 264 1.91 2.93 -9.19
N ALA A 265 1.59 2.06 -10.15
CA ALA A 265 0.23 1.80 -10.60
C ALA A 265 -0.62 1.15 -9.50
N ALA A 266 -0.07 0.18 -8.77
CA ALA A 266 -0.76 -0.45 -7.65
C ALA A 266 -1.10 0.58 -6.55
N LEU A 267 -0.12 1.40 -6.16
CA LEU A 267 -0.30 2.49 -5.19
C LEU A 267 -1.35 3.49 -5.66
N ALA A 268 -1.31 3.91 -6.92
CA ALA A 268 -2.30 4.82 -7.50
C ALA A 268 -3.74 4.25 -7.47
N LEU A 269 -3.90 2.94 -7.73
CA LEU A 269 -5.19 2.27 -7.62
C LEU A 269 -5.68 2.15 -6.17
N ILE A 270 -4.78 1.90 -5.21
CA ILE A 270 -5.11 1.91 -3.78
C ILE A 270 -5.49 3.33 -3.33
N TYR A 271 -4.80 4.35 -3.81
CA TYR A 271 -5.16 5.75 -3.57
C TYR A 271 -6.58 6.07 -4.06
N LEU A 272 -6.92 5.70 -5.30
CA LEU A 272 -8.25 5.92 -5.85
C LEU A 272 -9.34 5.16 -5.09
N TRP A 273 -9.05 3.96 -4.58
CA TRP A 273 -10.02 3.11 -3.88
C TRP A 273 -10.18 3.45 -2.39
N LYS A 274 -9.08 3.59 -1.65
CA LYS A 274 -9.08 3.74 -0.19
C LYS A 274 -8.68 5.14 0.28
N GLY A 275 -8.09 5.95 -0.58
CA GLY A 275 -7.59 7.29 -0.26
C GLY A 275 -6.12 7.32 0.14
N ILE A 276 -5.60 8.53 0.37
CA ILE A 276 -4.16 8.78 0.50
C ILE A 276 -3.48 8.01 1.62
N HIS A 277 -4.13 7.90 2.78
CA HIS A 277 -3.58 7.18 3.94
C HIS A 277 -3.26 5.72 3.64
N ALA A 278 -4.08 5.05 2.81
CA ALA A 278 -3.88 3.65 2.45
C ALA A 278 -2.71 3.47 1.47
N SER A 279 -2.56 4.41 0.52
CA SER A 279 -1.43 4.43 -0.41
C SER A 279 -0.12 4.66 0.34
N ILE A 280 -0.10 5.66 1.24
CA ILE A 280 1.06 5.96 2.10
C ILE A 280 1.45 4.74 2.93
N LEU A 281 0.49 4.05 3.55
CA LEU A 281 0.78 2.86 4.35
C LEU A 281 1.29 1.69 3.50
N LEU A 282 0.70 1.44 2.32
CA LEU A 282 1.19 0.39 1.43
C LEU A 282 2.63 0.67 0.99
N HIS A 283 2.95 1.92 0.65
CA HIS A 283 4.32 2.31 0.30
C HIS A 283 5.26 2.21 1.52
N TRP A 284 4.83 2.70 2.67
CA TRP A 284 5.55 2.57 3.95
C TRP A 284 5.88 1.11 4.30
N PHE A 285 5.03 0.16 3.93
CA PHE A 285 5.29 -1.27 4.09
C PHE A 285 6.61 -1.71 3.44
N PHE A 286 6.85 -1.26 2.20
CA PHE A 286 8.04 -1.64 1.41
C PHE A 286 9.29 -0.84 1.78
N ASN A 287 9.12 0.35 2.37
CA ASN A 287 10.22 1.24 2.72
C ASN A 287 10.59 1.08 4.19
N TYR A 288 9.90 1.79 5.07
CA TYR A 288 10.27 1.84 6.49
C TYR A 288 9.96 0.54 7.22
N TYR A 289 8.78 -0.06 7.01
CA TYR A 289 8.35 -1.21 7.81
C TYR A 289 9.24 -2.43 7.59
N SER A 290 9.55 -2.78 6.34
CA SER A 290 10.54 -3.82 6.03
C SER A 290 11.91 -3.48 6.62
N TYR A 291 12.40 -2.27 6.38
CA TYR A 291 13.75 -1.87 6.76
C TYR A 291 13.96 -1.81 8.29
N VAL A 292 12.97 -1.37 9.07
CA VAL A 292 13.12 -1.31 10.53
C VAL A 292 13.24 -2.71 11.15
N TRP A 293 12.57 -3.72 10.57
CA TRP A 293 12.75 -5.11 10.99
C TRP A 293 14.12 -5.66 10.60
N ASP A 294 14.64 -5.30 9.43
CA ASP A 294 16.01 -5.66 9.03
C ASP A 294 17.07 -5.05 9.95
N VAL A 295 16.93 -3.77 10.31
CA VAL A 295 17.83 -3.12 11.27
C VAL A 295 17.71 -3.77 12.66
N ALA A 296 16.48 -4.06 13.12
CA ALA A 296 16.28 -4.73 14.40
C ALA A 296 16.92 -6.11 14.45
N LYS A 297 16.77 -6.91 13.39
CA LYS A 297 17.44 -8.20 13.19
C LYS A 297 18.96 -8.05 13.21
N ALA A 298 19.52 -7.02 12.58
CA ALA A 298 20.96 -6.76 12.60
C ALA A 298 21.47 -6.40 14.01
N VAL A 299 20.68 -5.68 14.81
CA VAL A 299 21.04 -5.28 16.18
C VAL A 299 20.91 -6.44 17.17
N ASN A 300 19.84 -7.24 17.09
CA ASN A 300 19.61 -8.38 17.97
C ASN A 300 18.99 -9.56 17.20
N PRO A 301 19.81 -10.37 16.52
CA PRO A 301 19.34 -11.50 15.71
C PRO A 301 18.56 -12.53 16.52
N GLN A 302 18.93 -12.77 17.78
CA GLN A 302 18.34 -13.80 18.64
C GLN A 302 16.84 -13.55 18.89
N ILE A 303 16.44 -12.28 18.98
CA ILE A 303 15.05 -11.90 19.21
C ILE A 303 14.32 -11.68 17.88
N PHE A 304 14.93 -10.94 16.95
CA PHE A 304 14.19 -10.38 15.83
C PHE A 304 14.22 -11.23 14.55
N ALA A 305 15.16 -12.16 14.38
CA ALA A 305 15.21 -13.00 13.17
C ALA A 305 13.96 -13.87 13.01
N GLY A 306 13.46 -14.46 14.10
CA GLY A 306 12.23 -15.26 14.08
C GLY A 306 10.98 -14.44 13.77
N VAL A 307 10.91 -13.21 14.31
CA VAL A 307 9.78 -12.30 14.09
C VAL A 307 9.74 -11.81 12.65
N GLU A 308 10.88 -11.35 12.11
CA GLU A 308 10.99 -10.90 10.72
C GLU A 308 10.66 -12.04 9.74
N SER A 309 11.20 -13.24 9.97
CA SER A 309 10.88 -14.43 9.17
C SER A 309 9.38 -14.76 9.20
N ALA A 310 8.75 -14.69 10.39
CA ALA A 310 7.31 -14.94 10.52
C ALA A 310 6.47 -13.87 9.78
N ILE A 311 6.86 -12.60 9.85
CA ILE A 311 6.23 -11.51 9.09
C ILE A 311 6.34 -11.77 7.59
N TYR A 312 7.53 -12.12 7.11
CA TYR A 312 7.77 -12.41 5.69
C TYR A 312 6.93 -13.60 5.21
N ILE A 313 6.98 -14.73 5.92
CA ILE A 313 6.20 -15.93 5.58
C ILE A 313 4.70 -15.63 5.56
N ALA A 314 4.18 -14.94 6.58
CA ALA A 314 2.77 -14.58 6.63
C ALA A 314 2.38 -13.63 5.49
N THR A 315 3.27 -12.70 5.11
CA THR A 315 3.05 -11.77 4.00
C THR A 315 2.96 -12.50 2.67
N ILE A 316 3.90 -13.41 2.39
CA ILE A 316 3.90 -14.23 1.17
C ILE A 316 2.68 -15.15 1.14
N PHE A 317 2.34 -15.79 2.27
CA PHE A 317 1.16 -16.64 2.38
C PHE A 317 -0.13 -15.88 2.02
N LEU A 318 -0.34 -14.69 2.60
CA LEU A 318 -1.51 -13.86 2.28
C LEU A 318 -1.49 -13.38 0.84
N GLY A 319 -0.32 -13.01 0.31
CA GLY A 319 -0.15 -12.60 -1.09
C GLY A 319 -0.56 -13.70 -2.07
N PHE A 320 -0.11 -14.93 -1.83
CA PHE A 320 -0.44 -16.09 -2.66
C PHE A 320 -1.95 -16.36 -2.66
N LEU A 321 -2.58 -16.36 -1.48
CA LEU A 321 -4.03 -16.53 -1.36
C LEU A 321 -4.82 -15.40 -2.03
N GLY A 322 -4.32 -14.16 -1.95
CA GLY A 322 -4.88 -13.01 -2.66
C GLY A 322 -4.90 -13.21 -4.18
N TRP A 323 -3.77 -13.65 -4.76
CA TRP A 323 -3.68 -13.97 -6.18
C TRP A 323 -4.58 -15.15 -6.58
N MET A 324 -4.59 -16.24 -5.80
CA MET A 324 -5.50 -17.37 -6.05
C MET A 324 -6.96 -16.94 -6.08
N GLN A 325 -7.37 -16.08 -5.13
CA GLN A 325 -8.74 -15.57 -5.08
C GLN A 325 -9.07 -14.73 -6.33
N LEU A 326 -8.14 -13.89 -6.78
CA LEU A 326 -8.32 -13.08 -7.98
C LEU A 326 -8.44 -13.94 -9.24
N LEU A 327 -7.52 -14.89 -9.43
CA LEU A 327 -7.50 -15.82 -10.56
C LEU A 327 -8.77 -16.67 -10.61
N TRP A 328 -9.22 -17.18 -9.46
CA TRP A 328 -10.46 -17.93 -9.35
C TRP A 328 -11.69 -17.12 -9.77
N ARG A 329 -11.75 -15.84 -9.36
CA ARG A 329 -12.83 -14.93 -9.78
C ARG A 329 -12.79 -14.64 -11.28
N ALA A 330 -11.59 -14.45 -11.85
CA ALA A 330 -11.41 -14.26 -13.28
C ALA A 330 -11.88 -15.50 -14.06
N TYR A 331 -11.47 -16.69 -13.64
CA TYR A 331 -11.87 -17.97 -14.22
C TYR A 331 -13.40 -18.16 -14.19
N LYS A 332 -14.05 -17.93 -13.04
CA LYS A 332 -15.53 -18.01 -12.92
C LYS A 332 -16.25 -17.06 -13.87
N ARG A 333 -15.76 -15.82 -14.01
CA ARG A 333 -16.35 -14.83 -14.92
C ARG A 333 -16.18 -15.24 -16.38
N PHE A 334 -15.03 -15.79 -16.75
CA PHE A 334 -14.77 -16.30 -18.09
C PHE A 334 -15.73 -17.45 -18.43
N ARG A 335 -15.84 -18.45 -17.56
CA ARG A 335 -16.74 -19.59 -17.76
C ARG A 335 -18.21 -19.20 -17.87
N LYS A 336 -18.67 -18.19 -17.12
CA LYS A 336 -20.06 -17.70 -17.21
C LYS A 336 -20.36 -17.06 -18.58
N LYS A 337 -19.38 -16.38 -19.19
CA LYS A 337 -19.53 -15.78 -20.52
C LYS A 337 -19.58 -16.81 -21.65
N THR A 338 -18.81 -17.90 -21.53
CA THR A 338 -18.76 -18.95 -22.55
C THR A 338 -19.90 -19.96 -22.44
N GLY A 339 -20.49 -20.13 -21.24
CA GLY A 339 -21.66 -20.99 -21.03
C GLY A 339 -23.01 -20.37 -21.41
N SER A 340 -23.07 -19.07 -21.72
CA SER A 340 -24.30 -18.37 -22.12
C SER A 340 -24.42 -18.14 -23.64
N SER A 341 -23.55 -18.76 -24.44
CA SER A 341 -23.53 -18.68 -25.91
C SER A 341 -23.91 -20.00 -26.58
N GLY A 342 -24.89 -20.72 -26.02
CA GLY A 342 -25.56 -21.81 -26.74
C GLY A 342 -26.53 -21.26 -27.79
N PRO A 343 -26.65 -21.88 -28.98
CA PRO A 343 -27.51 -21.40 -30.05
C PRO A 343 -28.97 -21.45 -29.59
N GLY A 344 -29.63 -20.28 -29.59
CA GLY A 344 -31.08 -20.16 -29.49
C GLY A 344 -31.73 -20.26 -30.87
#